data_AF-A0A7X7SFD0-F1
#
_entry.id   AF-A0A7X7SFD0-F1
#
_cell.length_a   1.000
_cell.length_b   1.000
_cell.length_c   1.000
_cell.angle_alpha   90.00
_cell.angle_beta   90.00
_cell.angle_gamma   90.00
#
_symmetry.space_group_name_H-M   'P 1'
#
loop_
_entity.id
_entity.type
_entity.pdbx_description
1 polymer ?
#
loop_
_entity_poly.entity_id
_entity_poly.type
_entity_poly.pdbx_seq_one_letter_code
_entity_poly.pdbx_strand_id
1 'polypeptide(L)'
;MTPQFLAWRTENATAGTVWWQPGSRLFTIAGPDAESITTALFGGATKRIAVSPEISVPLISAAMMMPFIAAMQINEFRFDGPRLGLSRSQIRQATASANEARRAIAAAHGRPRPSPLRAAAVSTVLRTVPVIASFDVPVFLRTHFGRHAEQTVRLLEDWIELGRAQRQETPTLETLYGQLDRVVRATADGADQPV
;
A
#
# COMPACT_ATOMS: atom_id res chain seq x y z
N MET A 1 9.22 -8.36 -6.71
CA MET A 1 8.15 -9.23 -6.19
C MET A 1 7.34 -8.41 -5.19
N THR A 2 6.11 -8.05 -5.52
CA THR A 2 5.25 -7.33 -4.56
C THR A 2 4.28 -8.33 -3.93
N PRO A 3 4.27 -8.47 -2.60
CA PRO A 3 3.28 -9.31 -1.94
C PRO A 3 1.88 -8.74 -2.21
N GLN A 4 0.97 -9.56 -2.75
CA GLN A 4 -0.46 -9.23 -2.82
C GLN A 4 -1.22 -9.78 -1.60
N PHE A 5 -0.52 -10.13 -0.52
CA PHE A 5 -1.05 -10.83 0.65
C PHE A 5 -0.66 -10.11 1.92
N LEU A 6 -1.35 -10.45 2.99
CA LEU A 6 -0.96 -10.11 4.34
C LEU A 6 -0.37 -11.38 4.96
N ALA A 7 0.92 -11.32 5.31
CA ALA A 7 1.65 -12.41 5.92
C ALA A 7 1.87 -12.07 7.38
N TRP A 8 1.36 -12.90 8.29
CA TRP A 8 1.62 -12.71 9.71
C TRP A 8 2.31 -13.93 10.29
N ARG A 9 3.14 -13.68 11.30
CA ARG A 9 3.76 -14.72 12.10
C ARG A 9 2.88 -14.95 13.31
N THR A 10 2.54 -16.21 13.57
CA THR A 10 1.87 -16.58 14.82
C THR A 10 2.87 -16.49 15.97
N GLU A 11 2.40 -16.16 17.18
CA GLU A 11 3.27 -16.03 18.36
C GLU A 11 3.96 -17.35 18.73
N ASN A 12 3.39 -18.49 18.30
CA ASN A 12 4.06 -19.78 18.35
C ASN A 12 5.09 -19.89 17.21
N ALA A 13 6.37 -19.78 17.57
CA ALA A 13 7.50 -19.90 16.63
C ALA A 13 7.51 -21.20 15.80
N THR A 14 6.80 -22.24 16.24
CA THR A 14 6.63 -23.53 15.57
C THR A 14 5.47 -23.58 14.56
N ALA A 15 4.56 -22.60 14.56
CA ALA A 15 3.31 -22.65 13.77
C ALA A 15 3.39 -21.95 12.40
N GLY A 16 4.56 -21.45 12.00
CA GLY A 16 4.82 -20.95 10.65
C GLY A 16 4.17 -19.60 10.31
N THR A 17 4.52 -19.07 9.14
CA THR A 17 3.91 -17.86 8.56
C THR A 17 2.57 -18.23 7.94
N VAL A 18 1.50 -17.57 8.37
CA VAL A 18 0.18 -17.75 7.78
C VAL A 18 -0.05 -16.62 6.78
N TRP A 19 -0.58 -16.99 5.61
CA TRP A 19 -0.80 -16.09 4.49
C TRP A 19 -2.30 -15.91 4.30
N TRP A 20 -2.79 -14.68 4.36
CA TRP A 20 -4.18 -14.36 4.05
C TRP A 20 -4.28 -13.63 2.72
N GLN A 21 -5.10 -14.19 1.83
CA GLN A 21 -5.51 -13.55 0.60
C GLN A 21 -6.96 -13.88 0.26
N PRO A 22 -7.86 -12.90 0.29
CA PRO A 22 -9.11 -13.03 -0.40
C PRO A 22 -8.84 -13.02 -1.93
N GLY A 23 -9.07 -14.15 -2.62
CA GLY A 23 -9.11 -14.17 -4.10
C GLY A 23 -7.98 -14.86 -4.89
N SER A 24 -7.22 -15.78 -4.29
CA SER A 24 -6.45 -16.89 -4.95
C SER A 24 -5.07 -16.67 -5.59
N ARG A 25 -4.46 -15.47 -5.60
CA ARG A 25 -3.11 -15.25 -6.23
C ARG A 25 -2.03 -14.81 -5.23
N LEU A 26 -1.26 -15.76 -4.72
CA LEU A 26 -0.24 -15.58 -3.67
C LEU A 26 0.92 -14.65 -4.04
N PHE A 27 1.35 -14.53 -5.30
CA PHE A 27 2.51 -13.67 -5.61
C PHE A 27 2.36 -13.00 -6.96
N THR A 28 2.91 -11.78 -7.09
CA THR A 28 3.12 -11.14 -8.40
C THR A 28 4.61 -10.95 -8.65
N ILE A 29 5.10 -11.58 -9.71
CA ILE A 29 6.45 -11.40 -10.24
C ILE A 29 6.31 -10.56 -11.51
N ALA A 30 7.01 -9.42 -11.54
CA ALA A 30 6.91 -8.46 -12.62
C ALA A 30 8.29 -8.16 -13.23
N GLY A 31 8.36 -8.06 -14.56
CA GLY A 31 9.57 -7.72 -15.31
C GLY A 31 9.85 -8.68 -16.47
N PRO A 32 10.84 -8.36 -17.33
CA PRO A 32 11.17 -9.16 -18.52
C PRO A 32 11.53 -10.61 -18.18
N ASP A 33 12.14 -10.86 -17.02
CA ASP A 33 12.55 -12.21 -16.58
C ASP A 33 11.52 -12.92 -15.69
N ALA A 34 10.31 -12.36 -15.54
CA ALA A 34 9.34 -12.85 -14.56
C ALA A 34 8.96 -14.33 -14.77
N GLU A 35 8.87 -14.78 -16.02
CA GLU A 35 8.56 -16.17 -16.37
C GLU A 35 9.72 -17.13 -16.08
N SER A 36 10.94 -16.71 -16.38
CA SER A 36 12.17 -17.48 -16.07
C SER A 36 12.32 -17.65 -14.56
N ILE A 37 12.17 -16.57 -13.78
CA ILE A 37 12.21 -16.60 -12.31
C ILE A 37 11.09 -17.50 -11.77
N THR A 38 9.88 -17.41 -12.33
CA THR A 38 8.75 -18.25 -11.88
C THR A 38 9.02 -19.73 -12.14
N THR A 39 9.60 -20.05 -13.30
CA THR A 39 9.96 -21.42 -13.67
C THR A 39 11.07 -21.95 -12.76
N ALA A 40 12.13 -21.18 -12.55
CA ALA A 40 13.28 -21.56 -11.73
C ALA A 40 12.91 -21.78 -10.25
N LEU A 41 12.08 -20.90 -9.67
CA LEU A 41 11.74 -20.96 -8.24
C LEU A 41 10.52 -21.84 -7.94
N PHE A 42 9.60 -22.00 -8.89
CA PHE A 42 8.30 -22.64 -8.63
C PHE A 42 7.91 -23.72 -9.65
N GLY A 43 8.81 -24.15 -10.52
CA GLY A 43 8.58 -25.29 -11.42
C GLY A 43 7.56 -25.04 -12.54
N GLY A 44 7.28 -23.78 -12.89
CA GLY A 44 6.70 -23.43 -14.19
C GLY A 44 5.19 -23.17 -14.26
N ALA A 45 4.35 -23.52 -13.28
CA ALA A 45 2.95 -23.09 -13.28
C ALA A 45 2.26 -23.36 -11.94
N THR A 46 2.45 -22.49 -10.95
CA THR A 46 1.52 -22.49 -9.82
C THR A 46 0.37 -21.56 -10.13
N LYS A 47 -0.87 -22.06 -10.04
CA LYS A 47 -2.11 -21.25 -10.19
C LYS A 47 -2.20 -20.06 -9.22
N ARG A 48 -1.23 -19.95 -8.31
CA ARG A 48 -1.12 -18.96 -7.24
C ARG A 48 -0.06 -17.90 -7.52
N ILE A 49 0.63 -17.91 -8.66
CA ILE A 49 1.58 -16.86 -9.06
C ILE A 49 1.05 -16.13 -10.28
N ALA A 50 0.87 -14.82 -10.14
CA ALA A 50 0.66 -13.90 -11.26
C ALA A 50 2.02 -13.50 -11.82
N VAL A 51 2.26 -13.86 -13.08
CA VAL A 51 3.42 -13.39 -13.84
C VAL A 51 2.95 -12.20 -14.67
N SER A 52 3.68 -11.09 -14.59
CA SER A 52 3.46 -9.94 -15.46
C SER A 52 4.77 -9.54 -16.10
N PRO A 53 4.84 -9.33 -17.42
CA PRO A 53 6.04 -8.76 -18.01
C PRO A 53 6.24 -7.29 -17.58
N GLU A 54 5.22 -6.65 -17.03
CA GLU A 54 5.19 -5.21 -16.77
C GLU A 54 5.22 -4.84 -15.29
N ILE A 55 6.17 -3.99 -14.90
CA ILE A 55 6.28 -3.43 -13.55
C ILE A 55 5.13 -2.46 -13.20
N SER A 56 4.38 -1.98 -14.19
CA SER A 56 3.28 -1.04 -14.01
C SER A 56 2.15 -1.60 -13.15
N VAL A 57 1.88 -2.90 -13.24
CA VAL A 57 0.78 -3.58 -12.52
C VAL A 57 0.99 -3.54 -11.00
N PRO A 58 2.12 -4.03 -10.45
CA PRO A 58 2.35 -3.96 -9.00
C PRO A 58 2.47 -2.52 -8.48
N LEU A 59 3.01 -1.59 -9.29
CA LEU A 59 3.08 -0.17 -8.92
C LEU A 59 1.69 0.47 -8.80
N ILE A 60 0.77 0.20 -9.74
CA ILE A 60 -0.62 0.67 -9.66
C ILE A 60 -1.33 0.06 -8.43
N SER A 61 -1.02 -1.19 -8.08
CA SER A 61 -1.56 -1.82 -6.86
C SER A 61 -1.00 -1.15 -5.59
N ALA A 62 0.29 -0.84 -5.55
CA ALA A 62 0.89 -0.10 -4.43
C ALA A 62 0.28 1.30 -4.30
N ALA A 63 0.13 2.03 -5.41
CA ALA A 63 -0.51 3.35 -5.45
C ALA A 63 -1.98 3.37 -5.04
N MET A 64 -2.66 2.22 -5.12
CA MET A 64 -3.99 2.06 -4.56
C MET A 64 -3.96 2.04 -3.03
N MET A 65 -2.98 1.38 -2.42
CA MET A 65 -2.95 1.10 -0.97
C MET A 65 -2.17 2.13 -0.17
N MET A 66 -0.99 2.55 -0.63
CA MET A 66 -0.06 3.34 0.18
C MET A 66 -0.63 4.68 0.65
N PRO A 67 -1.50 5.40 -0.09
CA PRO A 67 -2.13 6.61 0.45
C PRO A 67 -3.02 6.35 1.67
N PHE A 68 -3.62 5.16 1.79
CA PHE A 68 -4.35 4.78 3.00
C PHE A 68 -3.40 4.43 4.14
N ILE A 69 -2.28 3.78 3.84
CA ILE A 69 -1.22 3.54 4.83
C ILE A 69 -0.65 4.86 5.35
N ALA A 70 -0.36 5.81 4.46
CA ALA A 70 0.09 7.16 4.82
C ALA A 70 -0.94 7.87 5.73
N ALA A 71 -2.23 7.82 5.38
CA ALA A 71 -3.28 8.38 6.22
C ALA A 71 -3.36 7.72 7.62
N MET A 72 -3.12 6.42 7.72
CA MET A 72 -3.05 5.72 9.00
C MET A 72 -1.78 6.07 9.78
N GLN A 73 -0.62 6.20 9.11
CA GLN A 73 0.64 6.65 9.70
C GLN A 73 0.53 8.05 10.29
N ILE A 74 -0.12 8.98 9.58
CA ILE A 74 -0.39 10.35 10.08
C ILE A 74 -1.23 10.31 11.36
N ASN A 75 -2.14 9.33 11.50
CA ASN A 75 -2.94 9.13 12.70
C ASN A 75 -2.29 8.15 13.69
N GLU A 76 -0.99 7.86 13.56
CA GLU A 76 -0.22 6.94 14.42
C GLU A 76 -0.84 5.55 14.55
N PHE A 77 -1.59 5.10 13.54
CA PHE A 77 -2.39 3.88 13.60
C PHE A 77 -3.31 3.81 14.83
N ARG A 78 -3.88 4.94 15.26
CA ARG A 78 -4.93 4.97 16.29
C ARG A 78 -6.20 4.37 15.69
N PHE A 79 -6.60 3.22 16.22
CA PHE A 79 -7.77 2.46 15.79
C PHE A 79 -8.84 2.51 16.88
N ASP A 80 -10.10 2.61 16.45
CA ASP A 80 -11.27 2.58 17.35
C ASP A 80 -11.95 1.21 17.21
N GLY A 81 -11.54 0.29 18.08
CA GLY A 81 -11.93 -1.12 18.02
C GLY A 81 -11.50 -1.80 16.70
N PRO A 82 -12.38 -2.58 16.04
CA PRO A 82 -12.04 -3.27 14.79
C PRO A 82 -12.01 -2.33 13.58
N ARG A 83 -12.16 -1.00 13.75
CA ARG A 83 -12.18 -0.07 12.62
C ARG A 83 -10.78 0.49 12.37
N LEU A 84 -10.41 0.61 11.11
CA LEU A 84 -9.12 1.18 10.68
C LEU A 84 -8.96 2.69 10.91
N GLY A 85 -9.69 3.27 11.88
CA GLY A 85 -9.40 4.58 12.49
C GLY A 85 -9.55 5.83 11.61
N LEU A 86 -9.79 5.69 10.30
CA LEU A 86 -9.86 6.83 9.39
C LEU A 86 -11.24 7.51 9.42
N SER A 87 -11.25 8.82 9.59
CA SER A 87 -12.43 9.67 9.43
C SER A 87 -12.90 9.71 7.97
N ARG A 88 -14.14 10.17 7.73
CA ARG A 88 -14.68 10.32 6.37
C ARG A 88 -13.87 11.28 5.51
N SER A 89 -13.30 12.34 6.08
CA SER A 89 -12.44 13.29 5.35
C SER A 89 -11.11 12.62 4.97
N GLN A 90 -10.48 11.91 5.90
CA GLN A 90 -9.23 11.16 5.62
C GLN A 90 -9.43 10.10 4.54
N ILE A 91 -10.53 9.34 4.56
CA ILE A 91 -10.85 8.36 3.51
C ILE A 91 -11.00 9.04 2.16
N ARG A 92 -11.70 10.18 2.08
CA ARG A 92 -11.86 10.93 0.82
C ARG A 92 -10.52 11.43 0.30
N GLN A 93 -9.69 12.03 1.16
CA GLN A 93 -8.36 12.52 0.79
C GLN A 93 -7.49 11.37 0.28
N ALA A 94 -7.33 10.30 1.06
CA ALA A 94 -6.52 9.14 0.67
C ALA A 94 -7.01 8.49 -0.64
N THR A 95 -8.34 8.45 -0.86
CA THR A 95 -8.92 7.96 -2.12
C THR A 95 -8.54 8.87 -3.30
N ALA A 96 -8.58 10.18 -3.12
CA ALA A 96 -8.18 11.14 -4.15
C ALA A 96 -6.67 11.02 -4.46
N SER A 97 -5.83 10.95 -3.43
CA SER A 97 -4.38 10.76 -3.54
C SER A 97 -4.05 9.45 -4.26
N ALA A 98 -4.76 8.35 -3.95
CA ALA A 98 -4.60 7.07 -4.65
C ALA A 98 -5.02 7.15 -6.11
N ASN A 99 -6.09 7.88 -6.43
CA ASN A 99 -6.48 8.11 -7.81
C ASN A 99 -5.47 8.97 -8.58
N GLU A 100 -4.82 9.95 -7.94
CA GLU A 100 -3.73 10.74 -8.54
C GLU A 100 -2.49 9.87 -8.81
N ALA A 101 -1.98 9.17 -7.79
CA ALA A 101 -0.81 8.30 -7.92
C ALA A 101 -1.01 7.22 -9.00
N ARG A 102 -2.17 6.56 -9.02
CA ARG A 102 -2.49 5.53 -10.04
C ARG A 102 -2.52 6.10 -11.46
N ARG A 103 -2.98 7.34 -11.65
CA ARG A 103 -2.97 8.00 -12.97
C ARG A 103 -1.56 8.38 -13.41
N ALA A 104 -0.74 8.90 -12.49
CA ALA A 104 0.64 9.26 -12.76
C ALA A 104 1.45 8.05 -13.21
N ILE A 105 1.36 6.94 -12.46
CA ILE A 105 2.02 5.67 -12.80
C ILE A 105 1.49 5.12 -14.13
N ALA A 106 0.17 5.11 -14.34
CA ALA A 106 -0.38 4.62 -15.60
C ALA A 106 0.14 5.42 -16.80
N ALA A 107 0.18 6.75 -16.71
CA ALA A 107 0.70 7.61 -17.77
C ALA A 107 2.21 7.37 -18.02
N ALA A 108 3.02 7.30 -16.96
CA ALA A 108 4.46 7.05 -17.06
C ALA A 108 4.80 5.71 -17.73
N HIS A 109 3.91 4.73 -17.65
CA HIS A 109 4.07 3.42 -18.27
C HIS A 109 3.22 3.21 -19.53
N GLY A 110 2.63 4.27 -20.11
CA GLY A 110 1.82 4.18 -21.34
C GLY A 110 0.57 3.31 -21.20
N ARG A 111 0.03 3.17 -19.98
CA ARG A 111 -1.14 2.34 -19.68
C ARG A 111 -2.44 3.13 -19.80
N PRO A 112 -3.57 2.44 -20.10
CA PRO A 112 -4.89 3.07 -20.02
C PRO A 112 -5.15 3.68 -18.64
N ARG A 113 -5.85 4.81 -18.62
CA ARG A 113 -6.23 5.50 -17.37
C ARG A 113 -7.03 4.55 -16.48
N PRO A 114 -6.60 4.29 -15.22
CA PRO A 114 -7.33 3.39 -14.34
C PRO A 114 -8.70 3.96 -13.95
N SER A 115 -9.69 3.09 -13.77
CA SER A 115 -11.00 3.49 -13.24
C SER A 115 -10.84 4.12 -11.84
N PRO A 116 -11.53 5.23 -11.56
CA PRO A 116 -11.40 5.93 -10.30
C PRO A 116 -11.97 5.10 -9.14
N LEU A 117 -11.24 5.06 -8.04
CA LEU A 117 -11.72 4.55 -6.76
C LEU A 117 -12.81 5.49 -6.23
N ARG A 118 -13.86 4.91 -5.66
CA ARG A 118 -14.95 5.66 -5.01
C ARG A 118 -14.78 5.58 -3.51
N ALA A 119 -14.77 6.73 -2.82
CA ALA A 119 -14.56 6.79 -1.38
C ALA A 119 -15.60 5.99 -0.58
N ALA A 120 -16.84 5.91 -1.07
CA ALA A 120 -17.88 5.08 -0.46
C ALA A 120 -17.54 3.57 -0.53
N ALA A 121 -17.07 3.09 -1.69
CA ALA A 121 -16.67 1.70 -1.86
C ALA A 121 -15.45 1.36 -0.99
N VAL A 122 -14.46 2.24 -0.98
CA VAL A 122 -13.27 2.12 -0.12
C VAL A 122 -13.66 2.09 1.36
N SER A 123 -14.54 2.99 1.80
CA SER A 123 -15.04 3.04 3.17
C SER A 123 -15.69 1.72 3.58
N THR A 124 -16.50 1.11 2.69
CA THR A 124 -17.06 -0.21 2.91
C THR A 124 -15.96 -1.26 3.08
N VAL A 125 -14.97 -1.30 2.17
CA VAL A 125 -13.86 -2.26 2.25
C VAL A 125 -13.08 -2.11 3.57
N LEU A 126 -12.69 -0.89 3.95
CA LEU A 126 -11.94 -0.63 5.19
C LEU A 126 -12.72 -1.02 6.45
N ARG A 127 -14.06 -1.04 6.40
CA ARG A 127 -14.90 -1.50 7.51
C ARG A 127 -15.08 -3.01 7.52
N THR A 128 -15.15 -3.63 6.35
CA THR A 128 -15.40 -5.07 6.24
C THR A 128 -14.14 -5.89 6.48
N VAL A 129 -12.97 -5.43 6.00
CA VAL A 129 -11.72 -6.21 6.06
C VAL A 129 -11.38 -6.70 7.47
N PRO A 130 -11.40 -5.87 8.53
CA PRO A 130 -11.09 -6.33 9.88
C PRO A 130 -12.09 -7.35 10.44
N VAL A 131 -13.31 -7.41 9.91
CA VAL A 131 -14.36 -8.34 10.35
C VAL A 131 -14.20 -9.71 9.70
N ILE A 132 -13.74 -9.75 8.45
CA ILE A 132 -13.61 -11.00 7.68
C ILE A 132 -12.20 -11.60 7.69
N ALA A 133 -11.21 -10.81 8.09
CA ALA A 133 -9.84 -11.29 8.20
C ALA A 133 -9.73 -12.28 9.36
N SER A 134 -8.96 -13.35 9.15
CA SER A 134 -8.69 -14.36 10.17
C SER A 134 -7.60 -13.94 11.16
N PHE A 135 -7.24 -12.65 11.19
CA PHE A 135 -6.19 -12.09 12.04
C PHE A 135 -6.51 -10.63 12.37
N ASP A 136 -5.82 -10.07 13.36
CA ASP A 136 -5.95 -8.68 13.77
C ASP A 136 -5.32 -7.74 12.72
N VAL A 137 -6.14 -7.26 11.79
CA VAL A 137 -5.73 -6.35 10.72
C VAL A 137 -5.13 -5.05 11.28
N PRO A 138 -5.76 -4.35 12.26
CA PRO A 138 -5.15 -3.22 12.93
C PRO A 138 -3.70 -3.47 13.40
N VAL A 139 -3.49 -4.54 14.20
CA VAL A 139 -2.16 -4.89 14.72
C VAL A 139 -1.20 -5.23 13.58
N PHE A 140 -1.65 -6.00 12.59
CA PHE A 140 -0.83 -6.32 11.42
C PHE A 140 -0.37 -5.07 10.68
N LEU A 141 -1.28 -4.15 10.35
CA LEU A 141 -0.96 -2.93 9.61
C LEU A 141 0.02 -2.05 10.39
N ARG A 142 -0.19 -1.89 11.71
CA ARG A 142 0.73 -1.13 12.57
C ARG A 142 2.10 -1.78 12.63
N THR A 143 2.19 -3.08 12.86
CA THR A 143 3.48 -3.78 12.95
C THR A 143 4.21 -3.80 11.62
N HIS A 144 3.50 -4.02 10.52
CA HIS A 144 4.08 -4.16 9.19
C HIS A 144 4.48 -2.81 8.61
N PHE A 145 3.63 -1.78 8.69
CA PHE A 145 3.89 -0.48 8.06
C PHE A 145 4.34 0.61 9.02
N GLY A 146 4.22 0.41 10.34
CA GLY A 146 4.54 1.42 11.35
C GLY A 146 6.00 1.87 11.33
N ARG A 147 6.92 0.97 10.97
CA ARG A 147 8.37 1.26 10.91
C ARG A 147 8.84 1.76 9.54
N HIS A 148 7.94 1.89 8.58
CA HIS A 148 8.27 2.19 7.19
C HIS A 148 7.70 3.53 6.73
N ALA A 149 7.55 4.49 7.65
CA ALA A 149 7.04 5.82 7.32
C ALA A 149 7.93 6.56 6.32
N GLU A 150 9.26 6.51 6.48
CA GLU A 150 10.20 7.07 5.50
C GLU A 150 10.06 6.45 4.11
N GLN A 151 9.86 5.13 4.04
CA GLN A 151 9.64 4.44 2.77
C GLN A 151 8.32 4.87 2.14
N THR A 152 7.25 5.04 2.94
CA THR A 152 5.99 5.60 2.43
C THR A 152 6.19 7.01 1.90
N VAL A 153 6.92 7.89 2.60
CA VAL A 153 7.22 9.26 2.17
C VAL A 153 7.91 9.25 0.80
N ARG A 154 8.99 8.47 0.65
CA ARG A 154 9.71 8.34 -0.64
C ARG A 154 8.80 7.86 -1.76
N LEU A 155 7.95 6.87 -1.51
CA LEU A 155 7.00 6.39 -2.52
C LEU A 155 5.99 7.48 -2.96
N LEU A 156 5.49 8.28 -2.02
CA LEU A 156 4.58 9.39 -2.37
C LEU A 156 5.31 10.47 -3.17
N GLU A 157 6.54 10.80 -2.79
CA GLU A 157 7.41 11.73 -3.51
C GLU A 157 7.66 11.27 -4.95
N ASP A 158 8.11 10.01 -5.15
CA ASP A 158 8.33 9.41 -6.46
C ASP A 158 7.08 9.54 -7.36
N TRP A 159 5.88 9.33 -6.80
CA TRP A 159 4.64 9.43 -7.56
C TRP A 159 4.22 10.87 -7.89
N ILE A 160 4.56 11.83 -7.03
CA ILE A 160 4.39 13.26 -7.31
C ILE A 160 5.32 13.67 -8.45
N GLU A 161 6.59 13.24 -8.41
CA GLU A 161 7.56 13.49 -9.47
C GLU A 161 7.13 12.88 -10.81
N LEU A 162 6.62 11.64 -10.79
CA LEU A 162 6.02 11.02 -11.96
C LEU A 162 4.82 11.84 -12.48
N GLY A 163 3.97 12.35 -11.60
CA GLY A 163 2.85 13.23 -11.97
C GLY A 163 3.34 14.47 -12.72
N ARG A 164 4.35 15.16 -12.16
CA ARG A 164 4.96 16.35 -12.77
C ARG A 164 5.59 16.05 -14.13
N ALA A 165 6.35 14.95 -14.24
CA ALA A 165 6.96 14.51 -15.50
C ALA A 165 5.91 14.24 -16.59
N GLN A 166 4.73 13.75 -16.20
CA GLN A 166 3.60 13.49 -17.09
C GLN A 166 2.62 14.67 -17.22
N ARG A 167 2.97 15.86 -16.70
CA ARG A 167 2.12 17.07 -16.69
C ARG A 167 0.73 16.81 -16.08
N GLN A 168 0.68 15.99 -15.03
CA GLN A 168 -0.52 15.70 -14.26
C GLN A 168 -0.45 16.40 -12.91
N GLU A 169 -1.56 17.01 -12.51
CA GLU A 169 -1.70 17.59 -11.18
C GLU A 169 -1.91 16.49 -10.12
N THR A 170 -1.19 16.63 -9.00
CA THR A 170 -1.24 15.71 -7.85
C THR A 170 -1.49 16.43 -6.51
N PRO A 171 -2.45 17.39 -6.41
CA PRO A 171 -2.58 18.27 -5.24
C PRO A 171 -2.97 17.52 -3.96
N THR A 172 -3.81 16.48 -4.06
CA THR A 172 -4.23 15.72 -2.87
C THR A 172 -3.13 14.77 -2.41
N LEU A 173 -2.32 14.26 -3.33
CA LEU A 173 -1.12 13.47 -3.03
C LEU A 173 -0.03 14.34 -2.39
N GLU A 174 0.22 15.54 -2.90
CA GLU A 174 1.16 16.52 -2.32
C GLU A 174 0.75 16.92 -0.90
N THR A 175 -0.55 17.17 -0.68
CA THR A 175 -1.08 17.47 0.66
C THR A 175 -0.82 16.31 1.62
N LEU A 176 -1.07 15.07 1.18
CA LEU A 176 -0.87 13.87 2.00
C LEU A 176 0.62 13.64 2.31
N TYR A 177 1.49 13.81 1.31
CA TYR A 177 2.95 13.77 1.47
C TYR A 177 3.41 14.78 2.53
N GLY A 178 3.02 16.06 2.41
CA GLY A 178 3.44 17.10 3.34
C GLY A 178 2.92 16.89 4.77
N GLN A 179 1.78 16.23 4.94
CA GLN A 179 1.29 15.81 6.26
C GLN A 179 2.15 14.70 6.87
N LEU A 180 2.48 13.67 6.08
CA LEU A 180 3.27 12.53 6.56
C LEU A 180 4.74 12.92 6.82
N ASP A 181 5.37 13.69 5.94
CA ASP A 181 6.76 14.15 6.09
C ASP A 181 6.94 14.94 7.39
N ARG A 182 5.98 15.82 7.74
CA ARG A 182 5.99 16.52 9.04
C ARG A 182 5.96 15.58 10.23
N VAL A 183 5.14 14.53 10.18
CA VAL A 183 5.06 13.53 11.26
C VAL A 183 6.39 12.77 11.40
N VAL A 184 6.99 12.37 10.27
CA VAL A 184 8.28 11.66 10.26
C VAL A 184 9.40 12.53 10.84
N ARG A 185 9.52 13.79 10.39
CA ARG A 185 10.53 14.72 10.91
C ARG A 185 10.36 15.00 12.40
N ALA A 186 9.13 15.27 12.86
CA ALA A 186 8.87 15.49 14.28
C ALA A 186 9.25 14.28 15.15
N THR A 187 9.07 13.06 14.61
CA THR A 187 9.47 11.82 15.31
C THR A 187 11.00 11.67 15.37
N ALA A 188 11.71 12.05 14.30
CA ALA A 188 13.17 12.03 14.26
C ALA A 188 13.77 13.04 15.25
N ASP A 189 13.27 14.29 15.25
CA ASP A 189 13.75 15.36 16.14
C ASP A 189 13.49 15.05 17.63
N GLY A 190 12.41 14.33 17.93
CA GLY A 190 12.07 13.91 19.29
C GLY A 190 12.91 12.76 19.82
N ALA A 191 13.53 11.95 18.96
CA ALA A 191 14.38 10.83 19.35
C ALA A 191 15.79 11.27 19.80
N ASP A 192 16.22 12.48 19.41
CA ASP A 192 17.57 13.01 19.68
C ASP A 192 17.67 13.85 20.96
N GLN A 193 16.59 14.00 21.74
CA GLN A 193 16.67 14.63 23.06
C GLN A 193 17.09 13.61 24.12
N PRO A 194 18.29 13.75 24.75
CA PRO A 194 18.68 12.87 25.84
C PRO A 194 17.77 13.10 27.05
N VAL A 195 17.28 12.00 27.62
CA VAL A 195 16.53 11.97 28.90
C VAL A 195 17.46 12.28 30.07
#